data_AF-A0A246PWF6-F1
#
_entry.id   AF-A0A246PWF6-F1
#
_cell.length_a   1.000
_cell.length_b   1.000
_cell.length_c   1.000
_cell.angle_alpha   90.00
_cell.angle_beta   90.00
_cell.angle_gamma   90.00
#
_symmetry.space_group_name_H-M   'P 1'
#
loop_
_entity.id
_entity.type
_entity.pdbx_description
1 polymer ?
#
loop_
_entity_poly.entity_id
_entity_poly.type
_entity_poly.pdbx_seq_one_letter_code
_entity_poly.pdbx_strand_id
1 'polypeptide(L)'
;MARLSDLVNVNINVNTIKIQGVEIPVVFTFESFPYVEESYGTEYHEFEKEMNEMMKKGQFSLGEKEAKLMRSLIYAMIRSGGTECTPEEMKNAIPLYDLPDIFQVVFQIFSGQTFQYSDMEKLKQEKK
;
A
#
# COMPACT_ATOMS: atom_id res chain seq x y z
N MET A 1 15.78 13.48 29.27
CA MET A 1 14.97 14.00 28.14
C MET A 1 13.90 12.97 27.84
N ALA A 2 12.63 13.37 27.80
CA ALA A 2 11.52 12.47 27.50
C ALA A 2 11.59 12.03 26.03
N ARG A 3 11.27 10.76 25.73
CA ARG A 3 11.12 10.31 24.34
C ARG A 3 9.74 10.72 23.84
N LEU A 4 9.62 10.98 22.55
CA LEU A 4 8.32 11.31 21.94
C LEU A 4 7.28 10.20 22.17
N SER A 5 7.73 8.93 22.18
CA SER A 5 6.92 7.76 22.53
C SER A 5 6.38 7.77 23.96
N ASP A 6 7.01 8.51 24.88
CA ASP A 6 6.56 8.66 26.25
C ASP A 6 5.48 9.77 26.38
N LEU A 7 5.31 10.59 25.35
CA LEU A 7 4.45 11.77 25.35
C LEU A 7 3.23 11.64 24.42
N VAL A 8 3.38 10.94 23.30
CA VAL A 8 2.33 10.76 22.30
C VAL A 8 2.36 9.36 21.71
N ASN A 9 1.20 8.88 21.23
CA ASN A 9 1.15 7.65 20.46
C ASN A 9 1.84 7.88 19.11
N VAL A 10 3.05 7.35 18.96
CA VAL A 10 3.85 7.46 17.72
C VAL A 10 3.36 6.53 16.60
N ASN A 11 2.42 5.62 16.91
CA ASN A 11 1.89 4.62 15.97
C ASN A 11 0.49 4.95 15.43
N ILE A 12 0.01 6.19 15.55
CA ILE A 12 -1.32 6.60 15.07
C ILE A 12 -1.57 6.34 13.58
N ASN A 13 -0.50 6.25 12.78
CA ASN A 13 -0.56 6.02 11.33
C ASN A 13 -0.31 4.56 10.94
N VAL A 14 -0.01 3.69 11.90
CA VAL A 14 0.21 2.26 11.68
C VAL A 14 -1.14 1.56 11.80
N ASN A 15 -1.66 1.09 10.66
CA ASN A 15 -2.86 0.26 10.63
C ASN A 15 -2.46 -1.22 10.59
N THR A 16 -3.41 -2.12 10.81
CA THR A 16 -3.17 -3.56 10.69
C THR A 16 -4.15 -4.17 9.69
N ILE A 17 -3.65 -5.13 8.90
CA ILE A 17 -4.49 -6.02 8.11
C ILE A 17 -4.36 -7.45 8.62
N LYS A 18 -5.36 -8.27 8.34
CA LYS A 18 -5.37 -9.67 8.74
C LYS A 18 -5.14 -10.57 7.53
N ILE A 19 -4.07 -11.36 7.56
CA ILE A 19 -3.75 -12.37 6.55
C ILE A 19 -3.64 -13.72 7.26
N GLN A 20 -4.43 -14.71 6.85
CA GLN A 20 -4.43 -16.07 7.42
C GLN A 20 -4.59 -16.11 8.96
N GLY A 21 -5.30 -15.15 9.55
CA GLY A 21 -5.49 -15.08 11.00
C GLY A 21 -4.48 -14.22 11.75
N VAL A 22 -3.38 -13.80 11.10
CA VAL A 22 -2.30 -13.00 11.69
C VAL A 22 -2.48 -11.52 11.35
N GLU A 23 -2.29 -10.66 12.35
CA GLU A 23 -2.30 -9.21 12.19
C GLU A 23 -0.93 -8.71 11.71
N ILE A 24 -0.90 -8.03 10.57
CA ILE A 24 0.30 -7.52 9.93
C ILE A 24 0.22 -5.99 9.88
N PRO A 25 1.26 -5.27 10.36
CA PRO A 25 1.28 -3.82 10.30
C PRO A 25 1.40 -3.35 8.85
N VAL A 26 0.63 -2.31 8.53
CA VAL A 26 0.63 -1.66 7.22
C VAL A 26 0.66 -0.15 7.38
N VAL A 27 1.45 0.48 6.52
CA VAL A 27 1.61 1.93 6.46
C VAL A 27 1.75 2.32 5.00
N PHE A 28 1.13 3.43 4.58
CA PHE A 28 1.42 4.01 3.28
C PHE A 28 2.05 5.40 3.43
N THR A 29 3.29 5.53 2.98
CA THR A 29 4.07 6.79 2.98
C THR A 29 4.87 6.90 1.69
N PHE A 30 5.63 7.98 1.52
CA PHE A 30 6.58 8.10 0.39
C PHE A 30 7.60 6.95 0.32
N GLU A 31 7.89 6.28 1.44
CA GLU A 31 8.76 5.09 1.46
C GLU A 31 8.08 3.87 0.80
N SER A 32 6.77 3.89 0.62
CA SER A 32 6.01 2.83 -0.06
C SER A 32 6.20 2.86 -1.57
N PHE A 33 6.53 4.02 -2.15
CA PHE A 33 6.54 4.18 -3.61
C PHE A 33 7.55 3.24 -4.29
N PRO A 34 8.82 3.14 -3.83
CA PRO A 34 9.77 2.20 -4.41
C PRO A 34 9.29 0.74 -4.33
N TYR A 35 8.56 0.35 -3.27
CA TYR A 35 8.04 -1.01 -3.13
C TYR A 35 6.85 -1.27 -4.08
N VAL A 36 6.04 -0.25 -4.37
CA VAL A 36 5.03 -0.33 -5.43
C VAL A 36 5.73 -0.55 -6.78
N GLU A 37 6.74 0.26 -7.10
CA GLU A 37 7.47 0.17 -8.37
C GLU A 37 8.20 -1.16 -8.52
N GLU A 38 8.80 -1.67 -7.45
CA GLU A 38 9.47 -2.98 -7.41
C GLU A 38 8.50 -4.14 -7.71
N SER A 39 7.32 -4.13 -7.09
CA SER A 39 6.35 -5.22 -7.27
C SER A 39 5.52 -5.10 -8.54
N TYR A 40 5.19 -3.88 -8.96
CA TYR A 40 4.34 -3.62 -10.12
C TYR A 40 5.17 -3.60 -11.42
N GLY A 41 6.43 -3.16 -11.34
CA GLY A 41 7.38 -3.10 -12.46
C GLY A 41 7.23 -1.86 -13.34
N THR A 42 6.45 -0.87 -12.92
CA THR A 42 6.31 0.43 -13.61
C THR A 42 6.39 1.56 -12.58
N GLU A 43 6.48 2.80 -13.05
CA GLU A 43 6.52 3.98 -12.18
C GLU A 43 5.23 4.15 -11.38
N TYR A 44 5.34 4.75 -10.18
CA TYR A 44 4.18 4.96 -9.29
C TYR A 44 3.05 5.75 -9.97
N HIS A 45 3.35 6.74 -10.82
CA HIS A 45 2.32 7.52 -11.50
C HIS A 45 1.44 6.66 -12.42
N GLU A 46 2.02 5.67 -13.10
CA GLU A 46 1.26 4.73 -13.92
C GLU A 46 0.37 3.84 -13.05
N PHE A 47 0.92 3.32 -11.95
CA PHE A 47 0.16 2.56 -10.96
C PHE A 47 -1.02 3.36 -10.39
N GLU A 48 -0.80 4.62 -10.01
CA GLU A 48 -1.84 5.51 -9.46
C GLU A 48 -2.95 5.75 -10.48
N LYS A 49 -2.60 5.96 -11.75
CA LYS A 49 -3.57 6.12 -12.83
C LYS A 49 -4.43 4.87 -12.99
N GLU A 50 -3.80 3.70 -13.03
CA GLU A 50 -4.51 2.42 -13.15
C GLU A 50 -5.39 2.12 -11.94
N MET A 51 -4.92 2.43 -10.74
CA MET A 51 -5.68 2.31 -9.50
C MET A 51 -6.95 3.18 -9.58
N ASN A 52 -6.81 4.43 -10.00
CA ASN A 52 -7.94 5.34 -10.19
C ASN A 52 -8.94 4.83 -11.25
N GLU A 53 -8.45 4.24 -12.35
CA GLU A 53 -9.32 3.63 -13.37
C GLU A 53 -10.08 2.41 -12.83
N MET A 54 -9.43 1.55 -12.06
CA MET A 54 -10.08 0.42 -11.38
C MET A 54 -11.18 0.90 -10.42
N MET A 55 -10.89 1.94 -9.64
CA MET A 55 -11.86 2.54 -8.71
C MET A 55 -13.06 3.16 -9.44
N LYS A 56 -12.85 3.84 -10.57
CA LYS A 56 -13.94 4.39 -11.39
C LYS A 56 -14.85 3.32 -11.97
N LYS A 57 -14.32 2.14 -12.25
CA LYS A 57 -15.12 1.00 -12.73
C LYS A 57 -16.00 0.40 -11.63
N GLY A 58 -15.67 0.62 -10.35
CA GLY A 58 -16.47 0.17 -9.21
C GLY A 58 -16.59 -1.36 -9.07
N GLN A 59 -15.85 -2.11 -9.89
CA GLN A 59 -15.77 -3.56 -9.84
C GLN A 59 -14.33 -3.95 -9.54
N PHE A 60 -14.11 -4.52 -8.36
CA PHE A 60 -12.90 -5.29 -8.06
C PHE A 60 -12.97 -6.61 -8.82
N SER A 61 -12.84 -6.54 -10.14
CA SER A 61 -12.75 -7.73 -10.97
C SER A 61 -11.44 -8.44 -10.66
N LEU A 62 -11.48 -9.77 -10.58
CA LEU A 62 -10.31 -10.63 -10.35
C LEU A 62 -9.59 -10.92 -11.68
N GLY A 63 -9.41 -9.91 -12.54
CA GLY A 63 -8.55 -10.04 -13.70
C GLY A 63 -7.08 -10.13 -13.28
N GLU A 64 -6.24 -10.69 -14.14
CA GLU A 64 -4.81 -10.83 -13.85
C GLU A 64 -4.13 -9.49 -13.56
N LYS A 65 -4.53 -8.44 -14.29
CA LYS A 65 -4.02 -7.08 -14.12
C LYS A 65 -4.47 -6.45 -12.79
N GLU A 66 -5.75 -6.60 -12.47
CA GLU A 66 -6.35 -6.07 -11.23
C GLU A 66 -5.77 -6.79 -10.01
N ALA A 67 -5.63 -8.11 -10.09
CA ALA A 67 -4.99 -8.91 -9.05
C ALA A 67 -3.53 -8.51 -8.83
N LYS A 68 -2.78 -8.23 -9.89
CA LYS A 68 -1.41 -7.70 -9.80
C LYS A 68 -1.39 -6.35 -9.07
N LEU A 69 -2.27 -5.43 -9.48
CA LEU A 69 -2.37 -4.09 -8.91
C LEU A 69 -2.75 -4.13 -7.42
N MET A 70 -3.71 -4.98 -7.04
CA MET A 70 -4.09 -5.21 -5.64
C MET A 70 -2.91 -5.75 -4.83
N ARG A 71 -2.21 -6.78 -5.33
CA ARG A 71 -1.05 -7.39 -4.64
C ARG A 71 0.10 -6.40 -4.50
N SER A 72 0.36 -5.56 -5.49
CA SER A 72 1.40 -4.53 -5.44
C SER A 72 1.15 -3.50 -4.34
N LEU A 73 -0.10 -3.03 -4.18
CA LEU A 73 -0.44 -2.11 -3.09
C LEU A 73 -0.23 -2.77 -1.72
N ILE A 74 -0.77 -3.98 -1.55
CA ILE A 74 -0.69 -4.73 -0.29
C ILE A 74 0.79 -4.98 0.07
N TYR A 75 1.59 -5.43 -0.89
CA TYR A 75 3.03 -5.64 -0.71
C TYR A 75 3.74 -4.37 -0.23
N ALA A 76 3.52 -3.25 -0.93
CA ALA A 76 4.18 -1.99 -0.58
C ALA A 76 3.82 -1.52 0.83
N MET A 77 2.55 -1.65 1.22
CA MET A 77 2.08 -1.23 2.54
C MET A 77 2.59 -2.13 3.66
N ILE A 78 2.71 -3.44 3.43
CA ILE A 78 3.29 -4.40 4.39
C ILE A 78 4.79 -4.12 4.59
N ARG A 79 5.53 -3.90 3.50
CA ARG A 79 6.96 -3.56 3.54
C ARG A 79 7.21 -2.25 4.27
N SER A 80 6.42 -1.22 3.97
CA SER A 80 6.48 0.07 4.67
C SER A 80 6.01 -0.01 6.12
N GLY A 81 5.14 -0.97 6.45
CA GLY A 81 4.77 -1.28 7.83
C GLY A 81 5.89 -1.97 8.64
N GLY A 82 7.02 -2.28 8.01
CA GLY A 82 8.19 -2.90 8.66
C GLY A 82 8.23 -4.43 8.58
N THR A 83 7.35 -5.05 7.79
CA THR A 83 7.37 -6.51 7.57
C THR A 83 8.23 -6.84 6.35
N GLU A 84 9.29 -7.62 6.56
CA GLU A 84 10.12 -8.12 5.48
C GLU A 84 9.39 -9.24 4.72
N CYS A 85 9.09 -9.00 3.44
CA CYS A 85 8.54 -10.00 2.53
C CYS A 85 8.98 -9.71 1.09
N THR A 86 8.71 -10.65 0.19
CA THR A 86 8.92 -10.51 -1.26
C THR A 86 7.58 -10.47 -2.01
N PRO A 87 7.53 -9.93 -3.25
CA PRO A 87 6.31 -9.97 -4.06
C PRO A 87 5.81 -11.40 -4.32
N GLU A 88 6.72 -12.38 -4.43
CA GLU A 88 6.38 -13.80 -4.61
C GLU A 88 5.78 -14.41 -3.35
N GLU A 89 6.31 -14.11 -2.16
CA GLU A 89 5.70 -14.53 -0.89
C GLU A 89 4.31 -13.94 -0.74
N MET A 90 4.11 -12.67 -1.07
CA MET A 90 2.78 -12.06 -1.05
C MET A 90 1.83 -12.69 -2.08
N LYS A 91 2.35 -13.09 -3.23
CA LYS A 91 1.56 -13.82 -4.23
C LYS A 91 1.02 -15.14 -3.66
N ASN A 92 1.86 -15.87 -2.93
CA ASN A 92 1.51 -17.18 -2.37
C ASN A 92 0.74 -17.09 -1.05
N ALA A 93 0.94 -16.04 -0.25
CA ALA A 93 0.31 -15.84 1.04
C ALA A 93 -1.17 -15.44 0.95
N ILE A 94 -1.57 -14.78 -0.14
CA ILE A 94 -2.95 -14.33 -0.36
C ILE A 94 -3.62 -15.14 -1.48
N PRO A 95 -4.61 -15.99 -1.14
CA PRO A 95 -5.44 -16.66 -2.14
C PRO A 95 -6.20 -15.66 -3.02
N LEU A 96 -6.47 -16.02 -4.28
CA LEU A 96 -7.20 -15.14 -5.20
C LEU A 96 -8.60 -14.76 -4.71
N TYR A 97 -9.26 -15.62 -3.94
CA TYR A 97 -10.60 -15.36 -3.41
C TYR A 97 -10.60 -14.36 -2.23
N ASP A 98 -9.55 -14.34 -1.40
CA ASP A 98 -9.40 -13.41 -0.27
C ASP A 98 -8.80 -12.06 -0.67
N LEU A 99 -8.17 -11.99 -1.85
CA LEU A 99 -7.48 -10.81 -2.33
C LEU A 99 -8.35 -9.55 -2.35
N PRO A 100 -9.61 -9.57 -2.86
CA PRO A 100 -10.46 -8.38 -2.88
C PRO A 100 -10.81 -7.87 -1.48
N ASP A 101 -11.09 -8.78 -0.54
CA ASP A 101 -11.47 -8.41 0.83
C ASP A 101 -10.29 -7.78 1.58
N ILE A 102 -9.11 -8.38 1.49
CA ILE A 102 -7.88 -7.81 2.06
C ILE A 102 -7.55 -6.48 1.39
N PHE A 103 -7.65 -6.43 0.07
CA PHE A 103 -7.40 -5.21 -0.69
C PHE A 103 -8.35 -4.08 -0.27
N GLN A 104 -9.63 -4.36 -0.02
CA GLN A 104 -10.58 -3.33 0.40
C GLN A 104 -10.14 -2.64 1.69
N VAL A 105 -9.64 -3.39 2.68
CA VAL A 105 -9.12 -2.83 3.94
C VAL A 105 -7.87 -2.00 3.69
N VAL A 106 -6.92 -2.53 2.92
CA VAL A 106 -5.68 -1.83 2.53
C VAL A 106 -6.00 -0.55 1.77
N PHE A 107 -6.95 -0.60 0.84
CA PHE A 107 -7.38 0.52 0.03
C PHE A 107 -8.08 1.60 0.88
N GLN A 108 -8.87 1.24 1.88
CA GLN A 108 -9.46 2.22 2.80
C GLN A 108 -8.37 3.00 3.56
N ILE A 109 -7.31 2.31 3.99
CA ILE A 109 -6.17 2.94 4.65
C ILE A 109 -5.43 3.87 3.67
N PHE A 110 -5.13 3.38 2.47
CA PHE A 110 -4.50 4.16 1.40
C PHE A 110 -5.32 5.40 1.02
N SER A 111 -6.63 5.23 0.81
CA SER A 111 -7.59 6.29 0.49
C SER A 111 -7.73 7.32 1.61
N GLY A 112 -7.62 6.91 2.88
CA GLY A 112 -7.64 7.83 4.01
C GLY A 112 -6.36 8.66 4.14
N GLN A 113 -5.28 8.23 3.48
CA GLN A 113 -3.96 8.86 3.53
C GLN A 113 -3.64 9.70 2.28
N THR A 114 -4.51 9.71 1.25
CA THR A 114 -4.47 10.50 -0.02
C THR A 114 -3.12 11.16 -0.33
N PHE A 115 -2.09 10.35 -0.60
CA PHE A 115 -0.84 10.83 -1.19
C PHE A 115 -0.96 10.75 -2.70
N GLN A 116 -1.04 11.91 -3.37
CA GLN A 116 -1.02 11.95 -4.83
C GLN A 116 0.42 12.03 -5.33
N TYR A 117 0.70 11.48 -6.52
CA TYR A 117 2.01 11.65 -7.15
C TYR A 117 2.44 13.14 -7.24
N SER A 118 1.48 14.05 -7.45
CA SER A 118 1.71 15.49 -7.46
C SER A 118 2.23 16.06 -6.14
N ASP A 119 1.94 15.43 -5.00
CA ASP A 119 2.46 15.85 -3.70
C ASP A 119 3.95 15.48 -3.56
N MET A 120 4.37 14.36 -4.17
CA MET A 120 5.79 14.01 -4.26
C MET A 120 6.56 14.98 -5.15
N GLU A 121 5.99 15.40 -6.29
CA GLU A 121 6.66 16.35 -7.19
C GLU A 121 6.90 17.71 -6.52
N LYS A 122 5.93 18.20 -5.72
CA LYS A 122 6.10 19.43 -4.92
C LYS A 122 7.25 19.31 -3.93
N LEU A 123 7.33 18.20 -3.19
CA LEU A 123 8.42 17.95 -2.24
C LEU A 123 9.80 17.85 -2.90
N LYS A 124 9.88 17.30 -4.12
CA LYS A 124 11.12 17.26 -4.91
C LYS A 124 11.53 18.67 -5.38
N GLN A 125 10.57 19.56 -5.65
CA GLN A 125 10.84 20.95 -6.05
C GLN A 125 11.24 21.85 -4.87
N GLU A 126 10.69 21.65 -3.67
CA GLU A 126 11.02 22.44 -2.48
C GLU A 126 12.43 22.16 -1.92
N LYS A 127 13.09 21.07 -2.33
CA LYS A 127 14.49 20.78 -1.98
C LYS A 127 15.52 21.54 -2.84
N LYS A 128 15.12 22.55 -3.62
CA LYS A 128 16.02 23.40 -4.42
C LYS A 128 16.18 24.80 -3.85
#